data_AF-A0A1G9D8N9-F1
#
_entry.id   AF-A0A1G9D8N9-F1
#
_cell.length_a   1.000
_cell.length_b   1.000
_cell.length_c   1.000
_cell.angle_alpha   90.00
_cell.angle_beta   90.00
_cell.angle_gamma   90.00
#
_symmetry.space_group_name_H-M   'P 1'
#
loop_
_entity.id
_entity.type
_entity.pdbx_description
1 polymer ?
#
loop_
_entity_poly.entity_id
_entity_poly.type
_entity_poly.pdbx_seq_one_letter_code
_entity_poly.pdbx_strand_id
1 'polypeptide(L)'
;MHNKLVPHPDVPFDLPTAERIHAAVAHYGEQTVIDNSIALLRGKNAGKDFLLYAGGKHALGILDGAPALYWPELWGARALLYVWSDAAAPYVVVGLTNQAWRVREMCARVILLRGLQVAPKLVRMTTDEVPRVRAAALHTLAAQGTAEHLEAITARLRDPDKDVRRAAQQARDELTSRLKLPTEQTPTGE
;
A
#
# COMPACT_ATOMS: atom_id res chain seq x y z
N MET A 1 39.63 -5.98 -0.41
CA MET A 1 39.30 -5.25 -1.65
C MET A 1 37.81 -4.95 -1.62
N HIS A 2 37.45 -3.68 -1.37
CA HIS A 2 36.06 -3.25 -1.36
C HIS A 2 35.54 -3.31 -2.80
N ASN A 3 34.79 -4.37 -3.13
CA ASN A 3 34.01 -4.39 -4.35
C ASN A 3 32.84 -3.40 -4.14
N LYS A 4 33.14 -2.10 -4.26
CA LYS A 4 32.11 -1.07 -4.46
C LYS A 4 31.44 -1.45 -5.77
N LEU A 5 30.38 -2.23 -5.67
CA LEU A 5 29.51 -2.56 -6.79
C LEU A 5 28.84 -1.26 -7.20
N VAL A 6 29.50 -0.56 -8.14
CA VAL A 6 29.02 0.68 -8.72
C VAL A 6 27.71 0.37 -9.43
N PRO A 7 26.59 0.97 -9.02
CA PRO A 7 25.33 0.83 -9.76
C PRO A 7 25.49 1.25 -11.20
N HIS A 8 24.61 0.79 -12.09
CA HIS A 8 24.63 1.28 -13.46
C HIS A 8 24.51 2.82 -13.47
N PRO A 9 25.40 3.56 -14.16
CA PRO A 9 25.50 5.02 -14.03
C PRO A 9 24.21 5.74 -14.45
N ASP A 10 23.41 5.10 -15.30
CA ASP A 10 22.20 5.68 -15.87
C ASP A 10 20.93 5.46 -15.03
N VAL A 11 21.01 4.85 -13.84
CA VAL A 11 19.82 4.70 -12.99
C VAL A 11 19.40 6.07 -12.45
N PRO A 12 18.18 6.56 -12.76
CA PRO A 12 17.78 7.92 -12.45
C PRO A 12 17.27 8.05 -11.00
N PHE A 13 18.10 7.69 -10.00
CA PHE A 13 17.70 7.57 -8.60
C PHE A 13 17.26 8.89 -7.92
N ASP A 14 17.48 10.02 -8.59
CA ASP A 14 17.08 11.36 -8.15
C ASP A 14 15.66 11.76 -8.61
N LEU A 15 15.09 11.05 -9.58
CA LEU A 15 13.76 11.36 -10.09
C LEU A 15 12.63 10.98 -9.11
N PRO A 16 11.44 11.59 -9.25
CA PRO A 16 10.24 11.14 -8.57
C PRO A 16 9.97 9.65 -8.76
N THR A 17 9.35 9.01 -7.78
CA THR A 17 9.19 7.54 -7.77
C THR A 17 8.47 7.02 -9.02
N ALA A 18 7.41 7.71 -9.49
CA ALA A 18 6.69 7.31 -10.69
C ALA A 18 7.61 7.28 -11.93
N GLU A 19 8.37 8.35 -12.15
CA GLU A 19 9.32 8.46 -13.26
C GLU A 19 10.41 7.40 -13.19
N ARG A 20 10.92 7.09 -11.99
CA ARG A 20 11.89 6.00 -11.80
C ARG A 20 11.29 4.64 -12.19
N ILE A 21 10.06 4.35 -11.80
CA ILE A 21 9.42 3.08 -12.19
C ILE A 21 9.16 3.03 -13.70
N HIS A 22 8.72 4.13 -14.33
CA HIS A 22 8.57 4.18 -15.78
C HIS A 22 9.90 4.01 -16.52
N ALA A 23 10.99 4.61 -16.03
CA ALA A 23 12.33 4.39 -16.57
C ALA A 23 12.78 2.93 -16.41
N ALA A 24 12.47 2.30 -15.28
CA ALA A 24 12.71 0.86 -15.09
C ALA A 24 11.94 0.02 -16.10
N VAL A 25 10.69 0.38 -16.42
CA VAL A 25 9.86 -0.32 -17.43
C VAL A 25 10.46 -0.15 -18.82
N ALA A 26 10.93 1.04 -19.17
CA ALA A 26 11.60 1.28 -20.44
C ALA A 26 12.91 0.48 -20.57
N HIS A 27 13.62 0.24 -19.47
CA HIS A 27 14.89 -0.45 -19.46
C HIS A 27 14.78 -1.99 -19.37
N TYR A 28 13.89 -2.52 -18.51
CA TYR A 28 13.76 -3.97 -18.27
C TYR A 28 12.53 -4.61 -18.93
N GLY A 29 11.55 -3.81 -19.35
CA GLY A 29 10.22 -4.29 -19.72
C GLY A 29 9.28 -4.42 -18.52
N GLU A 30 7.99 -4.26 -18.79
CA GLU A 30 6.94 -4.18 -17.76
C GLU A 30 6.88 -5.41 -16.85
N GLN A 31 6.87 -6.61 -17.44
CA GLN A 31 6.78 -7.86 -16.68
C GLN A 31 7.95 -8.04 -15.71
N THR A 32 9.17 -7.71 -16.12
CA THR A 32 10.35 -7.81 -15.27
C THR A 32 10.31 -6.83 -14.11
N VAL A 33 9.82 -5.60 -14.32
CA VAL A 33 9.63 -4.62 -13.24
C VAL A 33 8.58 -5.12 -12.24
N ILE A 34 7.50 -5.74 -12.72
CA ILE A 34 6.47 -6.34 -11.86
C ILE A 34 7.07 -7.48 -11.03
N ASP A 35 7.77 -8.42 -11.66
CA ASP A 35 8.38 -9.58 -10.99
C ASP A 35 9.41 -9.14 -9.94
N ASN A 36 10.22 -8.13 -10.25
CA ASN A 36 11.17 -7.54 -9.33
C ASN A 36 10.47 -6.79 -8.17
N SER A 37 9.36 -6.10 -8.44
CA SER A 37 8.55 -5.44 -7.40
C SER A 37 7.93 -6.47 -6.44
N ILE A 38 7.43 -7.58 -6.98
CA ILE A 38 6.93 -8.72 -6.20
C ILE A 38 8.07 -9.35 -5.39
N ALA A 39 9.26 -9.52 -5.98
CA ALA A 39 10.42 -10.05 -5.28
C ALA A 39 10.77 -9.17 -4.06
N LEU A 40 10.89 -7.85 -4.27
CA LEU A 40 11.13 -6.90 -3.18
C LEU A 40 10.05 -6.96 -2.09
N LEU A 41 8.76 -6.94 -2.46
CA LEU A 41 7.62 -7.04 -1.53
C LEU A 41 7.70 -8.30 -0.65
N ARG A 42 8.25 -9.39 -1.19
CA ARG A 42 8.43 -10.66 -0.48
C ARG A 42 9.73 -10.74 0.32
N GLY A 43 10.43 -9.62 0.50
CA GLY A 43 11.74 -9.57 1.16
C GLY A 43 12.86 -10.26 0.38
N LYS A 44 12.67 -10.50 -0.92
CA LYS A 44 13.68 -11.13 -1.79
C LYS A 44 14.53 -10.08 -2.47
N ASN A 45 15.74 -10.48 -2.86
CA ASN A 45 16.62 -9.66 -3.66
C ASN A 45 16.09 -9.53 -5.10
N ALA A 46 16.04 -8.30 -5.62
CA ALA A 46 15.65 -7.99 -6.99
C ALA A 46 16.79 -7.35 -7.81
N GLY A 47 18.02 -7.40 -7.30
CA GLY A 47 19.18 -6.75 -7.91
C GLY A 47 19.35 -5.31 -7.45
N LYS A 48 20.60 -4.82 -7.51
CA LYS A 48 21.00 -3.52 -6.97
C LYS A 48 20.42 -2.35 -7.75
N ASP A 49 20.43 -2.46 -9.07
CA ASP A 49 19.89 -1.42 -9.95
C ASP A 49 18.38 -1.28 -9.76
N PHE A 50 17.64 -2.40 -9.70
CA PHE A 50 16.22 -2.35 -9.42
C PHE A 50 15.90 -1.79 -8.02
N LEU A 51 16.73 -2.10 -7.02
CA LEU A 51 16.59 -1.51 -5.69
C LEU A 51 16.69 0.02 -5.75
N LEU A 52 17.53 0.58 -6.62
CA LEU A 52 17.64 2.02 -6.86
C LEU A 52 16.47 2.59 -7.66
N TYR A 53 15.94 1.84 -8.63
CA TYR A 53 14.68 2.20 -9.31
C TYR A 53 13.49 2.23 -8.35
N ALA A 54 13.44 1.36 -7.35
CA ALA A 54 12.34 1.32 -6.37
C ALA A 54 12.54 2.32 -5.21
N GLY A 55 13.76 2.40 -4.66
CA GLY A 55 14.10 3.13 -3.43
C GLY A 55 14.77 4.49 -3.60
N GLY A 56 15.37 4.75 -4.76
CA GLY A 56 16.00 6.04 -5.10
C GLY A 56 17.23 6.29 -4.24
N LYS A 57 17.49 7.56 -3.90
CA LYS A 57 18.60 7.94 -2.99
C LYS A 57 18.67 7.13 -1.70
N HIS A 58 17.53 6.70 -1.14
CA HIS A 58 17.50 5.91 0.08
C HIS A 58 18.06 4.50 -0.09
N ALA A 59 17.96 3.93 -1.31
CA ALA A 59 18.56 2.65 -1.61
C ALA A 59 20.09 2.72 -1.65
N LEU A 60 20.69 3.88 -1.96
CA LEU A 60 22.15 4.06 -1.89
C LEU A 60 22.68 3.76 -0.49
N GLY A 61 22.01 4.27 0.56
CA GLY A 61 22.41 3.98 1.94
C GLY A 61 22.41 2.49 2.26
N ILE A 62 21.44 1.72 1.74
CA ILE A 62 21.41 0.26 1.89
C ILE A 62 22.56 -0.40 1.11
N LEU A 63 22.83 0.07 -0.11
CA LEU A 63 23.96 -0.42 -0.91
C LEU A 63 25.32 -0.10 -0.29
N ASP A 64 25.40 0.98 0.49
CA ASP A 64 26.55 1.41 1.28
C ASP A 64 26.64 0.71 2.66
N GLY A 65 25.75 -0.24 2.94
CA GLY A 65 25.81 -1.12 4.12
C GLY A 65 24.85 -0.78 5.26
N ALA A 66 23.95 0.19 5.09
CA ALA A 66 22.89 0.43 6.07
C ALA A 66 21.91 -0.77 6.13
N PRO A 67 21.34 -1.07 7.30
CA PRO A 67 20.36 -2.14 7.43
C PRO A 67 19.11 -1.82 6.59
N ALA A 68 18.67 -2.78 5.78
CA ALA A 68 17.54 -2.59 4.88
C ALA A 68 16.19 -2.47 5.61
N LEU A 69 16.02 -3.16 6.74
CA LEU A 69 14.74 -3.26 7.47
C LEU A 69 13.59 -3.64 6.49
N TYR A 70 12.41 -3.04 6.65
CA TYR A 70 11.25 -3.26 5.77
C TYR A 70 11.26 -2.40 4.49
N TRP A 71 12.30 -1.59 4.26
CA TRP A 71 12.29 -0.61 3.17
C TRP A 71 12.17 -1.23 1.78
N PRO A 72 12.92 -2.30 1.44
CA PRO A 72 12.75 -2.96 0.14
C PRO A 72 11.32 -3.47 -0.07
N GLU A 73 10.72 -4.09 0.95
CA GLU A 73 9.33 -4.59 0.87
C GLU A 73 8.34 -3.47 0.59
N LEU A 74 8.47 -2.36 1.32
CA LEU A 74 7.66 -1.17 1.11
C LEU A 74 7.83 -0.59 -0.30
N TRP A 75 9.06 -0.54 -0.80
CA TRP A 75 9.33 -0.01 -2.14
C TRP A 75 8.81 -0.92 -3.24
N GLY A 76 8.87 -2.24 -3.05
CA GLY A 76 8.24 -3.23 -3.93
C GLY A 76 6.72 -3.03 -3.99
N ALA A 77 6.04 -2.94 -2.85
CA ALA A 77 4.61 -2.62 -2.81
C ALA A 77 4.30 -1.27 -3.48
N ARG A 78 5.09 -0.23 -3.22
CA ARG A 78 4.89 1.10 -3.79
C ARG A 78 5.08 1.12 -5.30
N ALA A 79 6.02 0.35 -5.85
CA ALA A 79 6.24 0.25 -7.29
C ALA A 79 4.97 -0.25 -8.01
N LEU A 80 4.21 -1.16 -7.37
CA LEU A 80 2.95 -1.69 -7.89
C LEU A 80 1.80 -0.66 -7.99
N LEU A 81 2.00 0.57 -7.49
CA LEU A 81 1.11 1.70 -7.79
C LEU A 81 1.30 2.24 -9.21
N TYR A 82 2.48 2.04 -9.82
CA TYR A 82 2.86 2.61 -11.11
C TYR A 82 2.97 1.57 -12.22
N VAL A 83 3.15 0.30 -11.86
CA VAL A 83 3.20 -0.84 -12.79
C VAL A 83 2.33 -1.97 -12.25
N TRP A 84 1.64 -2.75 -13.10
CA TRP A 84 0.70 -3.74 -12.60
C TRP A 84 0.47 -4.94 -13.52
N SER A 85 0.30 -6.10 -12.88
CA SER A 85 -0.34 -7.28 -13.45
C SER A 85 -1.10 -7.99 -12.34
N ASP A 86 -2.21 -8.65 -12.67
CA ASP A 86 -3.01 -9.40 -11.70
C ASP A 86 -2.24 -10.54 -11.03
N ALA A 87 -1.13 -10.99 -11.64
CA ALA A 87 -0.18 -11.91 -11.01
C ALA A 87 0.42 -11.36 -9.69
N ALA A 88 0.42 -10.04 -9.50
CA ALA A 88 0.88 -9.39 -8.27
C ALA A 88 -0.15 -9.44 -7.13
N ALA A 89 -1.44 -9.61 -7.45
CA ALA A 89 -2.53 -9.50 -6.48
C ALA A 89 -2.37 -10.42 -5.25
N PRO A 90 -2.04 -11.71 -5.38
CA PRO A 90 -1.86 -12.58 -4.21
C PRO A 90 -0.79 -12.08 -3.24
N TYR A 91 0.29 -11.48 -3.75
CA TYR A 91 1.40 -10.99 -2.94
C TYR A 91 1.06 -9.68 -2.22
N VAL A 92 0.36 -8.77 -2.88
CA VAL A 92 -0.17 -7.55 -2.23
C VAL A 92 -1.13 -7.91 -1.10
N VAL A 93 -2.01 -8.90 -1.34
CA VAL A 93 -2.99 -9.38 -0.37
C VAL A 93 -2.32 -10.07 0.84
N VAL A 94 -1.22 -10.79 0.63
CA VAL A 94 -0.38 -11.31 1.72
C VAL A 94 0.30 -10.16 2.49
N GLY A 95 0.71 -9.09 1.80
CA GLY A 95 1.35 -7.93 2.42
C GLY A 95 0.46 -7.18 3.43
N LEU A 96 -0.87 -7.38 3.41
CA LEU A 96 -1.78 -6.86 4.44
C LEU A 96 -1.50 -7.40 5.85
N THR A 97 -0.78 -8.52 5.98
CA THR A 97 -0.40 -9.12 7.26
C THR A 97 1.11 -9.01 7.53
N ASN A 98 1.81 -8.12 6.82
CA ASN A 98 3.24 -7.90 7.01
C ASN A 98 3.53 -7.34 8.42
N GLN A 99 4.68 -7.73 8.99
CA GLN A 99 5.12 -7.28 10.32
C GLN A 99 5.30 -5.76 10.37
N ALA A 100 5.77 -5.14 9.29
CA ALA A 100 5.91 -3.70 9.18
C ALA A 100 4.59 -3.04 8.78
N TRP A 101 4.06 -2.19 9.65
CA TRP A 101 2.79 -1.48 9.43
C TRP A 101 2.79 -0.62 8.15
N ARG A 102 3.95 -0.07 7.75
CA ARG A 102 4.07 0.70 6.50
C ARG A 102 3.84 -0.15 5.25
N VAL A 103 4.24 -1.42 5.29
CA VAL A 103 3.97 -2.37 4.20
C VAL A 103 2.48 -2.70 4.16
N ARG A 104 1.85 -2.95 5.33
CA ARG A 104 0.39 -3.16 5.42
C ARG A 104 -0.40 -1.98 4.84
N GLU A 105 -0.07 -0.76 5.26
CA GLU A 105 -0.66 0.48 4.75
C GLU A 105 -0.47 0.63 3.24
N MET A 106 0.75 0.40 2.73
CA MET A 106 1.02 0.50 1.29
C MET A 106 0.25 -0.54 0.48
N CYS A 107 0.17 -1.78 0.95
CA CYS A 107 -0.61 -2.82 0.29
C CYS A 107 -2.10 -2.49 0.26
N ALA A 108 -2.67 -1.92 1.33
CA ALA A 108 -4.06 -1.45 1.32
C ALA A 108 -4.29 -0.34 0.27
N ARG A 109 -3.31 0.57 0.09
CA ARG A 109 -3.36 1.58 -0.97
C ARG A 109 -3.30 0.99 -2.37
N VAL A 110 -2.46 -0.03 -2.59
CA VAL A 110 -2.40 -0.75 -3.87
C VAL A 110 -3.73 -1.47 -4.13
N ILE A 111 -4.28 -2.15 -3.14
CA ILE A 111 -5.60 -2.82 -3.23
C ILE A 111 -6.70 -1.83 -3.61
N LEU A 112 -6.73 -0.64 -3.00
CA LEU A 112 -7.68 0.41 -3.32
C LEU A 112 -7.55 0.82 -4.80
N LEU A 113 -6.34 1.20 -5.21
CA LEU A 113 -6.07 1.66 -6.58
C LEU A 113 -6.40 0.59 -7.64
N ARG A 114 -6.10 -0.68 -7.32
CA ARG A 114 -6.25 -1.81 -8.26
C ARG A 114 -7.62 -2.50 -8.17
N GLY A 115 -8.52 -2.05 -7.30
CA GLY A 115 -9.87 -2.61 -7.22
C GLY A 115 -9.95 -4.03 -6.64
N LEU A 116 -8.93 -4.50 -5.89
CA LEU A 116 -8.85 -5.90 -5.46
C LEU A 116 -9.89 -6.22 -4.37
N GLN A 117 -10.76 -7.18 -4.64
CA GLN A 117 -11.83 -7.56 -3.72
C GLN A 117 -11.33 -8.46 -2.60
N VAL A 118 -10.93 -7.86 -1.47
CA VAL A 118 -10.41 -8.57 -0.29
C VAL A 118 -11.04 -8.11 1.03
N ALA A 119 -12.35 -7.86 0.98
CA ALA A 119 -13.10 -7.28 2.07
C ALA A 119 -12.91 -7.96 3.44
N PRO A 120 -12.87 -9.33 3.56
CA PRO A 120 -12.62 -9.97 4.85
C PRO A 120 -11.28 -9.60 5.50
N LYS A 121 -10.23 -9.35 4.69
CA LYS A 121 -8.93 -8.91 5.20
C LYS A 121 -8.95 -7.44 5.57
N LEU A 122 -9.63 -6.60 4.80
CA LEU A 122 -9.79 -5.17 5.11
C LEU A 122 -10.58 -4.96 6.40
N VAL A 123 -11.66 -5.73 6.64
CA VAL A 123 -12.40 -5.71 7.91
C VAL A 123 -11.46 -5.99 9.09
N ARG A 124 -10.61 -7.03 8.99
CA ARG A 124 -9.62 -7.33 10.04
C ARG A 124 -8.61 -6.19 10.24
N MET A 125 -8.23 -5.47 9.18
CA MET A 125 -7.32 -4.33 9.29
C MET A 125 -7.95 -3.12 9.98
N THR A 126 -9.28 -3.02 10.04
CA THR A 126 -9.95 -1.96 10.83
C THR A 126 -9.71 -2.08 12.33
N THR A 127 -9.14 -3.18 12.82
CA THR A 127 -8.70 -3.39 14.22
C THR A 127 -7.18 -3.45 14.36
N ASP A 128 -6.41 -3.05 13.34
CA ASP A 128 -4.95 -3.03 13.41
C ASP A 128 -4.45 -2.15 14.56
N GLU A 129 -3.31 -2.52 15.17
CA GLU A 129 -2.71 -1.76 16.26
C GLU A 129 -2.34 -0.33 15.83
N VAL A 130 -1.97 -0.13 14.55
CA VAL A 130 -1.51 1.15 14.02
C VAL A 130 -2.68 1.94 13.45
N PRO A 131 -2.94 3.17 13.94
CA PRO A 131 -4.04 4.01 13.46
C PRO A 131 -4.05 4.24 11.95
N ARG A 132 -2.87 4.44 11.35
CA ARG A 132 -2.73 4.63 9.89
C ARG A 132 -3.20 3.42 9.08
N VAL A 133 -2.99 2.22 9.59
CA VAL A 133 -3.44 0.98 8.92
C VAL A 133 -4.95 0.84 9.06
N ARG A 134 -5.52 1.16 10.23
CA ARG A 134 -6.98 1.21 10.42
C ARG A 134 -7.63 2.20 9.46
N ALA A 135 -7.10 3.42 9.36
CA ALA A 135 -7.59 4.43 8.44
C ALA A 135 -7.53 3.96 6.98
N ALA A 136 -6.39 3.40 6.53
CA ALA A 136 -6.26 2.87 5.18
C ALA A 136 -7.32 1.80 4.86
N ALA A 137 -7.60 0.90 5.80
CA ALA A 137 -8.65 -0.11 5.64
C ALA A 137 -10.05 0.49 5.50
N LEU A 138 -10.37 1.53 6.29
CA LEU A 138 -11.65 2.24 6.21
C LEU A 138 -11.83 2.92 4.84
N HIS A 139 -10.80 3.60 4.33
CA HIS A 139 -10.85 4.20 2.98
C HIS A 139 -11.07 3.13 1.90
N THR A 140 -10.40 1.97 2.01
CA THR A 140 -10.59 0.90 1.02
C THR A 140 -12.00 0.29 1.09
N LEU A 141 -12.54 0.08 2.30
CA LEU A 141 -13.92 -0.41 2.48
C LEU A 141 -14.97 0.61 2.01
N ALA A 142 -14.72 1.91 2.14
CA ALA A 142 -15.60 2.94 1.61
C ALA A 142 -15.80 2.80 0.11
N ALA A 143 -14.70 2.60 -0.62
CA ALA A 143 -14.69 2.49 -2.07
C ALA A 143 -15.19 1.13 -2.59
N GLN A 144 -14.89 0.04 -1.90
CA GLN A 144 -15.07 -1.34 -2.42
C GLN A 144 -16.09 -2.17 -1.65
N GLY A 145 -16.45 -1.78 -0.42
CA GLY A 145 -17.34 -2.54 0.44
C GLY A 145 -18.79 -2.60 -0.04
N THR A 146 -19.54 -3.50 0.55
CA THR A 146 -21.00 -3.61 0.47
C THR A 146 -21.64 -3.13 1.80
N ALA A 147 -22.97 -3.10 1.86
CA ALA A 147 -23.70 -2.70 3.07
C ALA A 147 -23.33 -3.50 4.33
N GLU A 148 -22.90 -4.76 4.18
CA GLU A 148 -22.48 -5.62 5.31
C GLU A 148 -21.25 -5.06 6.06
N HIS A 149 -20.49 -4.15 5.44
CA HIS A 149 -19.29 -3.56 6.03
C HIS A 149 -19.59 -2.30 6.87
N LEU A 150 -20.82 -1.79 6.84
CA LEU A 150 -21.19 -0.57 7.56
C LEU A 150 -20.99 -0.71 9.07
N GLU A 151 -21.28 -1.89 9.64
CA GLU A 151 -21.08 -2.13 11.07
C GLU A 151 -19.60 -2.00 11.45
N ALA A 152 -18.71 -2.66 10.70
CA ALA A 152 -17.27 -2.60 10.93
C ALA A 152 -16.72 -1.17 10.83
N ILE A 153 -17.20 -0.38 9.86
CA ILE A 153 -16.84 1.04 9.71
C ILE A 153 -17.39 1.87 10.89
N THR A 154 -18.66 1.70 11.23
CA THR A 154 -19.35 2.47 12.28
C THR A 154 -18.73 2.20 13.65
N ALA A 155 -18.26 0.98 13.91
CA ALA A 155 -17.53 0.62 15.12
C ALA A 155 -16.22 1.41 15.31
N ARG A 156 -15.71 2.08 14.26
CA ARG A 156 -14.52 2.95 14.32
C ARG A 156 -14.82 4.44 14.54
N LEU A 157 -16.09 4.85 14.60
CA LEU A 157 -16.46 6.21 15.01
C LEU A 157 -16.08 6.54 16.45
N ARG A 158 -15.83 5.51 17.27
CA ARG A 158 -15.37 5.61 18.67
C ARG A 158 -13.91 5.19 18.86
N ASP A 159 -13.13 5.11 17.78
CA ASP A 159 -11.71 4.78 17.86
C ASP A 159 -10.96 5.78 18.76
N PRO A 160 -9.97 5.35 19.58
CA PRO A 160 -9.19 6.28 20.41
C PRO A 160 -8.44 7.33 19.58
N ASP A 161 -8.03 6.99 18.36
CA ASP A 161 -7.32 7.89 17.47
C ASP A 161 -8.29 8.80 16.70
N LYS A 162 -8.04 10.12 16.74
CA LYS A 162 -8.91 11.12 16.11
C LYS A 162 -8.96 11.01 14.59
N ASP A 163 -7.87 10.59 13.96
CA ASP A 163 -7.77 10.50 12.50
C ASP A 163 -8.49 9.24 12.01
N VAL A 164 -8.49 8.16 12.81
CA VAL A 164 -9.32 6.98 12.54
C VAL A 164 -10.81 7.30 12.67
N ARG A 165 -11.23 8.07 13.68
CA ARG A 165 -12.64 8.52 13.79
C ARG A 165 -13.09 9.32 12.57
N ARG A 166 -12.24 10.23 12.08
CA ARG A 166 -12.49 11.00 10.86
C ARG A 166 -12.60 10.10 9.63
N ALA A 167 -11.67 9.17 9.46
CA ALA A 167 -11.69 8.20 8.37
C ALA A 167 -12.95 7.33 8.42
N ALA A 168 -13.40 6.91 9.61
CA ALA A 168 -14.61 6.11 9.79
C ALA A 168 -15.88 6.88 9.39
N GLN A 169 -15.98 8.15 9.80
CA GLN A 169 -17.08 9.01 9.41
C GLN A 169 -17.13 9.19 7.89
N GLN A 170 -16.00 9.56 7.28
CA GLN A 170 -15.88 9.70 5.81
C GLN A 170 -16.23 8.41 5.09
N ALA A 171 -15.70 7.27 5.56
CA ALA A 171 -15.94 5.97 4.96
C ALA A 171 -17.41 5.55 5.02
N ARG A 172 -18.09 5.82 6.15
CA ARG A 172 -19.52 5.55 6.30
C ARG A 172 -20.33 6.40 5.32
N ASP A 173 -20.05 7.70 5.29
CA ASP A 173 -20.81 8.64 4.45
C ASP A 173 -20.62 8.32 2.95
N GLU A 174 -19.38 8.02 2.54
CA GLU A 174 -19.06 7.59 1.17
C GLU A 174 -19.72 6.26 0.80
N LEU A 175 -19.65 5.24 1.68
CA LEU A 175 -20.28 3.95 1.44
C LEU A 175 -21.81 4.07 1.34
N THR A 176 -22.44 4.79 2.26
CA THR A 176 -23.88 5.05 2.26
C THR A 176 -24.31 5.82 1.01
N SER A 177 -23.56 6.84 0.60
CA SER A 177 -23.82 7.60 -0.62
C SER A 177 -23.70 6.73 -1.87
N ARG A 178 -22.61 5.95 -1.99
CA ARG A 178 -22.38 5.04 -3.13
C ARG A 178 -23.46 3.97 -3.25
N LEU A 179 -23.94 3.45 -2.13
CA LEU A 179 -24.99 2.43 -2.08
C LEU A 179 -26.41 2.99 -2.03
N LYS A 180 -26.56 4.32 -1.98
CA LYS A 180 -27.85 5.03 -1.86
C LYS A 180 -28.71 4.53 -0.69
N LEU A 181 -28.06 4.21 0.44
CA LEU A 181 -28.75 3.72 1.62
C LEU A 181 -29.44 4.90 2.34
N PRO A 182 -30.59 4.66 3.00
CA PRO A 182 -31.22 5.68 3.82
C PRO A 182 -30.24 6.13 4.91
N THR A 183 -30.01 7.44 5.02
CA THR A 183 -29.31 7.99 6.19
C THR A 183 -30.30 7.92 7.36
N GLU A 184 -29.96 7.20 8.43
CA GLU A 184 -30.78 7.23 9.65
C GLU A 184 -30.96 8.69 10.08
N GLN A 185 -32.21 9.18 10.02
CA GLN A 185 -32.57 10.47 10.57
C GLN A 185 -32.30 10.41 12.07
N THR A 186 -31.42 11.28 12.55
CA THR A 186 -31.30 11.50 13.99
C THR A 186 -32.69 11.95 14.46
N PRO A 187 -33.33 11.30 15.44
CA PRO A 187 -34.58 11.82 15.98
C PRO A 187 -34.27 13.20 16.54
N THR A 188 -34.87 14.22 15.92
CA THR A 188 -34.90 15.59 16.46
C THR A 188 -35.56 15.46 17.83
N GLY A 189 -34.77 15.49 18.90
CA GLY A 189 -35.31 15.51 20.25
C GLY A 189 -36.19 16.74 20.41
N GLU A 190 -37.46 16.49 20.74
CA GLU A 190 -38.37 17.47 21.34
C GLU A 190 -37.85 17.94 22.71
#